data_AF-A0A0E0BEM8-F1
#
_entry.id   AF-A0A0E0BEM8-F1
#
_cell.length_a   1.000
_cell.length_b   1.000
_cell.length_c   1.000
_cell.angle_alpha   90.00
_cell.angle_beta   90.00
_cell.angle_gamma   90.00
#
_symmetry.space_group_name_H-M   'P 1'
#
loop_
_entity.id
_entity.type
_entity.pdbx_description
1 polymer ?
#
loop_
_entity_poly.entity_id
_entity_poly.type
_entity_poly.pdbx_seq_one_letter_code
_entity_poly.pdbx_strand_id
1 'polypeptide(L)'
;MNRPCPLNRGWSYPLQALLHVQLGIETKGNTKHAFPSKETRDPTVDRIRQAIFVAATMLPFGLQTDEDKKDGLPTLPENEINLIFGTGADDPPTTAALRPEFQRERLSQQSPEEESVLASMLMRPWPVTAISTASFEGDDERLNRIKRVFIKTERDHMLDPQQQDSMIKKWPPSEVLEIDTDHSPFFSAPEQLFNLIVKSL
;
A
#
# COMPACT_ATOMS: atom_id res chain seq x y z
N MET A 1 44.65 -20.04 -13.76
CA MET A 1 43.96 -19.61 -12.52
C MET A 1 42.91 -18.58 -12.92
N ASN A 2 41.71 -19.06 -13.26
CA ASN A 2 40.62 -18.23 -13.79
C ASN A 2 39.66 -17.88 -12.65
N ARG A 3 39.45 -16.58 -12.42
CA ARG A 3 38.37 -16.08 -11.56
C ARG A 3 37.05 -16.16 -12.35
N PRO A 4 35.94 -16.63 -11.76
CA PRO A 4 34.66 -16.62 -12.46
C PRO A 4 34.05 -15.21 -12.48
N CYS A 5 33.54 -14.81 -13.64
CA CYS A 5 32.65 -13.66 -13.82
C CYS A 5 31.39 -13.82 -12.95
N PRO A 6 30.90 -12.75 -12.28
CA PRO A 6 29.58 -12.78 -11.70
C PRO A 6 28.53 -12.78 -12.82
N LEU A 7 27.74 -13.85 -12.85
CA LEU A 7 26.57 -13.98 -13.70
C LEU A 7 25.64 -12.77 -13.53
N ASN A 8 25.33 -12.18 -14.68
CA ASN A 8 24.10 -11.50 -15.03
C ASN A 8 22.90 -12.08 -14.25
N ARG A 9 22.46 -11.44 -13.16
CA ARG A 9 21.10 -11.61 -12.66
C ARG A 9 20.26 -10.56 -13.35
N GLY A 10 19.57 -11.01 -14.41
CA GLY A 10 18.52 -10.26 -15.06
C GLY A 10 17.47 -9.87 -14.04
N TRP A 11 17.26 -8.57 -13.90
CA TRP A 11 16.17 -7.99 -13.14
C TRP A 11 14.90 -8.14 -13.99
N SER A 12 14.29 -9.31 -13.94
CA SER A 12 12.88 -9.47 -14.30
C SER A 12 12.08 -9.18 -13.03
N TYR A 13 11.75 -7.90 -12.83
CA TYR A 13 10.74 -7.50 -11.85
C TYR A 13 9.48 -7.09 -12.61
N PRO A 14 8.56 -8.03 -12.86
CA PRO A 14 7.17 -7.68 -12.97
C PRO A 14 6.43 -8.26 -11.75
N LEU A 15 5.55 -7.45 -11.18
CA LEU A 15 4.41 -7.86 -10.33
C LEU A 15 4.59 -7.92 -8.80
N GLN A 16 5.77 -7.61 -8.26
CA GLN A 16 5.93 -7.50 -6.80
C GLN A 16 5.53 -6.11 -6.22
N ALA A 17 5.04 -5.19 -7.06
CA ALA A 17 4.71 -3.82 -6.69
C ALA A 17 3.24 -3.62 -6.25
N LEU A 18 2.40 -4.67 -6.29
CA LEU A 18 0.95 -4.51 -6.14
C LEU A 18 0.41 -4.43 -4.70
N LEU A 19 1.25 -4.48 -3.66
CA LEU A 19 0.75 -4.50 -2.27
C LEU A 19 1.61 -3.75 -1.24
N HIS A 20 2.68 -3.06 -1.65
CA HIS A 20 3.56 -2.34 -0.70
C HIS A 20 3.63 -0.83 -0.90
N VAL A 21 2.98 -0.27 -1.92
CA VAL A 21 2.98 1.17 -2.15
C VAL A 21 1.65 1.53 -2.78
N GLN A 22 0.65 1.79 -1.94
CA GLN A 22 -0.58 2.41 -2.41
C GLN A 22 -0.32 3.93 -2.54
N LEU A 23 0.47 4.23 -3.57
CA LEU A 23 0.84 5.50 -4.22
C LEU A 23 1.40 6.68 -3.37
N GLY A 24 2.72 6.86 -3.48
CA GLY A 24 3.44 8.13 -3.31
C GLY A 24 4.85 7.88 -3.80
N ILE A 25 5.39 8.57 -4.80
CA ILE A 25 5.91 9.94 -4.71
C ILE A 25 6.28 10.35 -6.14
N GLU A 26 5.82 11.50 -6.65
CA GLU A 26 6.47 12.13 -7.81
C GLU A 26 7.69 12.92 -7.30
N THR A 27 8.90 12.36 -7.45
CA THR A 27 10.15 13.06 -7.13
C THR A 27 10.63 13.87 -8.32
N LYS A 28 10.93 15.16 -8.13
CA LYS A 28 11.86 15.86 -9.02
C LYS A 28 13.28 15.31 -8.80
N GLY A 29 13.80 14.61 -9.80
CA GLY A 29 15.25 14.47 -10.01
C GLY A 29 15.91 13.20 -9.45
N ASN A 30 16.69 12.60 -10.34
CA ASN A 30 17.54 11.42 -10.19
C ASN A 30 18.55 11.55 -9.04
N THR A 31 18.39 10.85 -7.91
CA THR A 31 19.48 10.62 -6.94
C THR A 31 19.34 9.27 -6.22
N LYS A 32 20.42 8.48 -6.29
CA LYS A 32 20.61 7.16 -5.69
C LYS A 32 21.05 7.31 -4.22
N HIS A 33 20.21 7.18 -3.19
CA HIS A 33 20.71 7.00 -1.80
C HIS A 33 19.75 6.20 -0.90
N ALA A 34 20.36 5.54 0.08
CA ALA A 34 19.84 4.53 1.00
C ALA A 34 18.86 5.09 2.05
N PHE A 35 17.97 4.22 2.54
CA PHE A 35 17.02 4.48 3.63
C PHE A 35 17.70 5.11 4.86
N PRO A 36 17.21 6.25 5.40
CA PRO A 36 17.78 6.87 6.59
C PRO A 36 17.35 6.14 7.88
N SER A 37 18.17 6.26 8.92
CA SER A 37 17.88 5.76 10.27
C SER A 37 16.80 6.60 10.96
N LYS A 38 16.16 6.02 11.99
CA LYS A 38 15.02 6.57 12.77
C LYS A 38 15.21 8.00 13.32
N GLU A 39 16.43 8.51 13.43
CA GLU A 39 16.73 9.84 14.00
C GLU A 39 16.96 10.95 12.97
N THR A 40 17.04 10.62 11.69
CA THR A 40 17.29 11.60 10.63
C THR A 40 16.04 11.87 9.82
N ARG A 41 15.56 13.12 9.87
CA ARG A 41 14.47 13.64 9.01
C ARG A 41 14.72 13.26 7.56
N ASP A 42 13.69 12.75 6.89
CA ASP A 42 13.80 12.33 5.49
C ASP A 42 14.08 13.57 4.59
N PRO A 43 15.22 13.60 3.88
CA PRO A 43 15.59 14.72 3.00
C PRO A 43 14.77 14.77 1.71
N THR A 44 13.95 13.77 1.43
CA THR A 44 13.14 13.68 0.20
C THR A 44 11.79 14.37 0.33
N VAL A 45 11.32 14.63 1.56
CA VAL A 45 10.00 15.23 1.85
C VAL A 45 9.79 16.54 1.09
N ASP A 46 10.82 17.40 1.08
CA ASP A 46 10.77 18.70 0.39
C ASP A 46 10.74 18.59 -1.15
N ARG A 47 10.95 17.38 -1.70
CA ARG A 47 10.88 17.09 -3.14
C ARG A 47 9.53 16.54 -3.59
N ILE A 48 8.64 16.25 -2.64
CA ILE A 48 7.31 15.71 -2.91
C ILE A 48 6.35 16.88 -3.16
N ARG A 49 5.87 17.01 -4.39
CA ARG A 49 4.86 18.02 -4.73
C ARG A 49 3.47 17.61 -4.24
N GLN A 50 3.13 16.33 -4.43
CA GLN A 50 1.81 15.78 -4.17
C GLN A 50 1.91 14.29 -3.85
N ALA A 51 1.04 13.83 -2.96
CA ALA A 51 0.82 12.41 -2.66
C ALA A 51 -0.62 12.05 -3.01
N ILE A 52 -0.81 10.94 -3.73
CA ILE A 52 -2.13 10.46 -4.16
C ILE A 52 -2.36 9.09 -3.54
N PHE A 53 -3.20 9.01 -2.53
CA PHE A 53 -3.57 7.77 -1.85
C PHE A 53 -4.75 7.15 -2.61
N VAL A 54 -4.69 5.87 -2.98
CA VAL A 54 -5.79 5.20 -3.71
C VAL A 54 -6.28 4.03 -2.87
N ALA A 55 -7.40 4.14 -2.16
CA ALA A 55 -7.83 3.09 -1.22
C ALA A 55 -6.72 2.65 -0.25
N ALA A 56 -5.90 3.61 0.19
CA ALA A 56 -4.68 3.38 0.94
C ALA A 56 -4.83 3.78 2.40
N THR A 57 -4.02 3.18 3.27
CA THR A 57 -3.83 3.70 4.63
C THR A 57 -3.25 5.12 4.57
N MET A 58 -4.03 6.12 4.98
CA MET A 58 -3.63 7.53 5.01
C MET A 58 -3.75 8.07 6.44
N LEU A 59 -2.69 7.90 7.22
CA LEU A 59 -2.61 8.34 8.62
C LEU A 59 -1.36 9.21 8.83
N PRO A 60 -1.46 10.28 9.64
CA PRO A 60 -0.40 11.29 9.72
C PRO A 60 0.88 10.74 10.35
N PHE A 61 0.75 9.81 11.30
CA PHE A 61 1.86 9.21 12.04
C PHE A 61 1.84 7.67 11.99
N GLY A 62 1.11 7.10 11.03
CA GLY A 62 0.88 5.65 10.95
C GLY A 62 -0.01 5.11 12.07
N LEU A 63 0.18 3.84 12.42
CA LEU A 63 -0.66 3.07 13.35
C LEU A 63 -0.26 3.30 14.81
N GLN A 64 -0.62 4.46 15.37
CA GLN A 64 -0.26 4.84 16.74
C GLN A 64 -1.19 4.22 17.78
N THR A 65 -2.49 4.16 17.48
CA THR A 65 -3.54 3.69 18.39
C THR A 65 -4.26 2.47 17.83
N ASP A 66 -5.04 1.79 18.67
CA ASP A 66 -5.87 0.68 18.19
C ASP A 66 -6.98 1.15 17.24
N GLU A 67 -7.46 2.40 17.37
CA GLU A 67 -8.38 2.98 16.38
C GLU A 67 -7.67 3.22 15.05
N ASP A 68 -6.38 3.56 15.05
CA ASP A 68 -5.61 3.70 13.81
C ASP A 68 -5.40 2.35 13.13
N LYS A 69 -5.20 1.28 13.90
CA LYS A 69 -5.17 -0.09 13.35
C LYS A 69 -6.51 -0.48 12.77
N LYS A 70 -7.61 -0.17 13.46
CA LYS A 70 -8.96 -0.45 12.99
C LYS A 70 -9.31 0.31 11.72
N ASP A 71 -8.84 1.54 11.56
CA ASP A 71 -9.10 2.32 10.35
C ASP A 71 -8.10 2.01 9.23
N GLY A 72 -6.84 1.74 9.57
CA GLY A 72 -5.73 1.67 8.62
C GLY A 72 -5.33 0.27 8.18
N LEU A 73 -5.80 -0.78 8.86
CA LEU A 73 -5.56 -2.17 8.47
C LEU A 73 -6.84 -2.82 7.92
N PRO A 74 -6.73 -3.71 6.92
CA PRO A 74 -7.85 -4.53 6.47
C PRO A 74 -8.53 -5.29 7.61
N THR A 75 -9.86 -5.21 7.69
CA THR A 75 -10.64 -6.01 8.64
C THR A 75 -10.96 -7.37 8.02
N LEU A 76 -10.06 -8.33 8.24
CA LEU A 76 -10.14 -9.67 7.65
C LEU A 76 -10.49 -10.73 8.70
N PRO A 77 -11.47 -11.60 8.44
CA PRO A 77 -11.73 -12.77 9.26
C PRO A 77 -10.52 -13.71 9.32
N GLU A 78 -10.30 -14.35 10.47
CA GLU A 78 -9.17 -15.28 10.67
C GLU A 78 -9.16 -16.42 9.66
N ASN A 79 -10.35 -16.90 9.25
CA ASN A 79 -10.47 -17.97 8.26
C ASN A 79 -10.09 -17.54 6.84
N GLU A 80 -9.85 -16.26 6.58
CA GLU A 80 -9.42 -15.76 5.27
C GLU A 80 -7.90 -15.58 5.18
N ILE A 81 -7.17 -15.64 6.29
CA ILE A 81 -5.74 -15.40 6.35
C ILE A 81 -4.97 -16.71 6.61
N ASN A 82 -3.92 -16.93 5.83
CA ASN A 82 -2.86 -17.90 6.14
C ASN A 82 -1.72 -17.22 6.90
N LEU A 83 -1.50 -17.64 8.14
CA LEU A 83 -0.37 -17.20 8.95
C LEU A 83 0.83 -18.13 8.76
N ILE A 84 2.02 -17.54 8.64
CA ILE A 84 3.28 -18.25 8.47
C ILE A 84 4.19 -17.92 9.65
N PHE A 85 4.70 -18.97 10.29
CA PHE A 85 5.48 -18.93 11.51
C PHE A 85 6.96 -19.20 11.21
N GLY A 86 7.66 -18.22 10.64
CA GLY A 86 9.02 -18.39 10.12
C GLY A 86 10.09 -18.61 11.18
N THR A 87 9.84 -18.28 12.45
CA THR A 87 10.81 -18.45 13.56
C THR A 87 10.53 -19.65 14.46
N GLY A 88 9.31 -20.19 14.44
CA GLY A 88 8.88 -21.32 15.26
C GLY A 88 7.37 -21.35 15.44
N ALA A 89 6.78 -22.53 15.68
CA ALA A 89 5.32 -22.68 15.81
C ALA A 89 4.73 -22.00 17.07
N ASP A 90 5.55 -21.83 18.11
CA ASP A 90 5.16 -21.18 19.37
C ASP A 90 5.42 -19.66 19.36
N ASP A 91 6.04 -19.13 18.30
CA ASP A 91 6.31 -17.70 18.13
C ASP A 91 5.16 -16.97 17.44
N PRO A 92 5.08 -15.62 17.50
CA PRO A 92 4.16 -14.86 16.68
C PRO A 92 4.39 -15.08 15.17
N PRO A 93 3.34 -14.95 14.33
CA PRO A 93 3.48 -15.12 12.88
C PRO A 93 4.39 -14.05 12.28
N THR A 94 5.30 -14.48 11.42
CA THR A 94 6.24 -13.58 10.73
C THR A 94 5.59 -12.92 9.52
N THR A 95 4.80 -13.69 8.77
CA THR A 95 4.12 -13.21 7.57
C THR A 95 2.69 -13.73 7.50
N ALA A 96 1.82 -13.00 6.80
CA ALA A 96 0.44 -13.38 6.55
C ALA A 96 0.15 -13.29 5.05
N ALA A 97 -0.79 -14.10 4.57
CA ALA A 97 -1.25 -14.05 3.20
C ALA A 97 -2.76 -14.23 3.13
N LEU A 98 -3.44 -13.49 2.27
CA LEU A 98 -4.85 -13.74 1.96
C LEU A 98 -4.96 -15.10 1.27
N ARG A 99 -5.86 -15.96 1.73
CA ARG A 99 -6.09 -17.26 1.10
C ARG A 99 -6.62 -17.07 -0.34
N PRO A 100 -6.13 -17.86 -1.32
CA PRO A 100 -6.46 -17.68 -2.74
C PRO A 100 -7.96 -17.54 -3.04
N GLU A 101 -8.80 -18.32 -2.37
CA GLU A 101 -10.25 -18.32 -2.53
C GLU A 101 -10.94 -16.99 -2.18
N PHE A 102 -10.34 -16.15 -1.34
CA PHE A 102 -10.87 -14.82 -0.97
C PHE A 102 -10.18 -13.67 -1.73
N GLN A 103 -9.07 -13.93 -2.42
CA GLN A 103 -8.30 -12.86 -3.09
C GLN A 103 -9.13 -12.11 -4.13
N ARG A 104 -9.87 -12.83 -4.98
CA ARG A 104 -10.73 -12.19 -5.98
C ARG A 104 -11.83 -11.38 -5.32
N GLU A 105 -12.52 -11.94 -4.33
CA GLU A 105 -13.64 -11.28 -3.65
C GLU A 105 -13.21 -10.00 -2.92
N ARG A 106 -12.03 -10.01 -2.29
CA ARG A 106 -11.51 -8.90 -1.50
C ARG A 106 -10.83 -7.83 -2.34
N LEU A 107 -10.08 -8.22 -3.38
CA LEU A 107 -9.16 -7.32 -4.07
C LEU A 107 -9.62 -6.91 -5.46
N SER A 108 -10.27 -7.79 -6.21
CA SER A 108 -10.41 -7.64 -7.67
C SER A 108 -11.73 -8.21 -8.21
N GLN A 109 -12.81 -8.13 -7.44
CA GLN A 109 -14.07 -8.80 -7.76
C GLN A 109 -14.77 -8.26 -9.02
N GLN A 110 -14.40 -7.04 -9.45
CA GLN A 110 -14.90 -6.43 -10.68
C GLN A 110 -13.92 -6.58 -11.86
N SER A 111 -12.75 -7.17 -11.62
CA SER A 111 -11.76 -7.43 -12.67
C SER A 111 -12.09 -8.73 -13.44
N PRO A 112 -11.62 -8.87 -14.70
CA PRO A 112 -11.66 -10.14 -15.42
C PRO A 112 -11.04 -11.28 -14.59
N GLU A 113 -11.55 -12.49 -14.76
CA GLU A 113 -11.11 -13.65 -14.00
C GLU A 113 -9.64 -13.96 -14.28
N GLU A 114 -9.22 -13.87 -15.54
CA GLU A 114 -7.84 -14.14 -15.96
C GLU A 114 -6.84 -13.18 -15.29
N GLU A 115 -7.20 -11.91 -15.15
CA GLU A 115 -6.37 -10.91 -14.47
C GLU A 115 -6.31 -11.16 -12.97
N SER A 116 -7.43 -11.56 -12.36
CA SER A 116 -7.49 -11.94 -10.94
C SER A 116 -6.64 -13.19 -10.66
N VAL A 117 -6.69 -14.19 -11.54
CA VAL A 117 -5.87 -15.41 -11.45
C VAL A 117 -4.40 -15.08 -11.60
N LEU A 118 -4.04 -14.24 -12.58
CA LEU A 118 -2.66 -13.79 -12.76
C LEU A 118 -2.17 -13.08 -11.50
N ALA A 119 -2.92 -12.10 -10.98
CA ALA A 119 -2.59 -11.37 -9.76
C ALA A 119 -2.39 -12.33 -8.58
N SER A 120 -3.28 -13.30 -8.41
CA SER A 120 -3.22 -14.33 -7.36
C SER A 120 -1.91 -15.13 -7.41
N MET A 121 -1.45 -15.53 -8.60
CA MET A 121 -0.19 -16.27 -8.78
C MET A 121 1.05 -15.45 -8.40
N LEU A 122 0.93 -14.13 -8.32
CA LEU A 122 2.05 -13.20 -8.14
C LEU A 122 2.04 -12.54 -6.76
N MET A 123 0.91 -12.63 -6.05
CA MET A 123 0.79 -12.21 -4.67
C MET A 123 1.81 -12.94 -3.80
N ARG A 124 2.36 -12.19 -2.83
CA ARG A 124 3.29 -12.72 -1.84
C ARG A 124 2.76 -12.42 -0.44
N PRO A 125 3.09 -13.27 0.55
CA PRO A 125 2.81 -12.97 1.94
C PRO A 125 3.42 -11.63 2.36
N TRP A 126 2.72 -10.89 3.20
CA TRP A 126 3.16 -9.62 3.74
C TRP A 126 3.71 -9.77 5.17
N PRO A 127 4.68 -8.93 5.57
CA PRO A 127 5.28 -8.99 6.91
C PRO A 127 4.32 -8.46 7.98
N VAL A 128 3.88 -9.31 8.91
CA VAL A 128 2.86 -8.96 9.92
C VAL A 128 3.35 -7.83 10.81
N THR A 129 4.52 -8.00 11.44
CA THR A 129 5.06 -7.00 12.38
C THR A 129 5.32 -5.66 11.71
N ALA A 130 5.96 -5.66 10.54
CA ALA A 130 6.32 -4.41 9.86
C ALA A 130 5.08 -3.59 9.47
N ILE A 131 3.99 -4.24 9.05
CA ILE A 131 2.74 -3.56 8.70
C ILE A 131 1.98 -3.12 9.95
N SER A 132 1.76 -4.02 10.91
CA SER A 132 0.96 -3.75 12.11
C SER A 132 1.59 -2.74 13.08
N THR A 133 2.90 -2.48 12.95
CA THR A 133 3.65 -1.51 13.77
C THR A 133 4.19 -0.35 12.93
N ALA A 134 3.70 -0.16 11.70
CA ALA A 134 4.10 0.93 10.83
C ALA A 134 3.67 2.27 11.45
N SER A 135 4.59 2.91 12.16
CA SER A 135 4.39 4.18 12.83
C SER A 135 5.61 5.08 12.63
N PHE A 136 5.36 6.39 12.67
CA PHE A 136 6.38 7.42 12.50
C PHE A 136 6.40 8.32 13.73
N GLU A 137 7.60 8.64 14.22
CA GLU A 137 7.80 9.57 15.32
C GLU A 137 8.02 10.99 14.79
N GLY A 138 7.44 11.98 15.48
CA GLY A 138 7.70 13.40 15.26
C GLY A 138 6.62 14.15 14.49
N ASP A 139 6.50 15.44 14.78
CA ASP A 139 5.64 16.39 14.06
C ASP A 139 6.46 17.07 12.96
N ASP A 140 6.75 16.33 11.88
CA ASP A 140 7.37 16.93 10.71
C ASP A 140 6.31 17.73 9.95
N GLU A 141 6.15 19.00 10.33
CA GLU A 141 5.22 19.95 9.71
C GLU A 141 5.31 19.97 8.16
N ARG A 142 6.44 19.55 7.58
CA ARG A 142 6.61 19.45 6.11
C ARG A 142 5.64 18.44 5.49
N LEU A 143 5.31 17.35 6.19
CA LEU A 143 4.32 16.37 5.72
C LEU A 143 2.92 16.99 5.59
N ASN A 144 2.60 17.96 6.46
CA ASN A 144 1.35 18.70 6.39
C ASN A 144 1.32 19.72 5.23
N ARG A 145 2.47 20.08 4.65
CA ARG A 145 2.57 20.97 3.48
C ARG A 145 2.39 20.26 2.15
N ILE A 146 2.57 18.94 2.11
CA ILE A 146 2.39 18.15 0.88
C ILE A 146 0.90 18.15 0.52
N LYS A 147 0.58 18.51 -0.73
CA LYS A 147 -0.78 18.35 -1.27
C LYS A 147 -1.13 16.87 -1.25
N ARG A 148 -2.16 16.49 -0.50
CA ARG A 148 -2.66 15.10 -0.45
C ARG A 148 -3.94 15.01 -1.26
N VAL A 149 -4.07 13.97 -2.06
CA VAL A 149 -5.31 13.59 -2.73
C VAL A 149 -5.64 12.18 -2.31
N PHE A 150 -6.90 11.92 -1.98
CA PHE A 150 -7.37 10.58 -1.68
C PHE A 150 -8.35 10.15 -2.77
N ILE A 151 -8.12 9.01 -3.41
CA ILE A 151 -9.02 8.37 -4.35
C ILE A 151 -9.67 7.21 -3.61
N LYS A 152 -10.95 7.38 -3.28
CA LYS A 152 -11.78 6.42 -2.58
C LYS A 152 -12.39 5.41 -3.55
N THR A 153 -12.37 4.14 -3.18
CA THR A 153 -12.97 3.03 -3.92
C THR A 153 -14.29 2.63 -3.24
N GLU A 154 -15.41 2.78 -3.94
CA GLU A 154 -16.74 2.62 -3.32
C GLU A 154 -17.16 1.16 -3.07
N ARG A 155 -16.55 0.20 -3.78
CA ARG A 155 -16.83 -1.24 -3.66
C ARG A 155 -15.65 -2.00 -3.06
N ASP A 156 -14.87 -1.34 -2.23
CA ASP A 156 -13.73 -1.94 -1.57
C ASP A 156 -14.18 -2.94 -0.49
N HIS A 157 -13.70 -4.18 -0.58
CA HIS A 157 -13.93 -5.22 0.42
C HIS A 157 -12.67 -5.56 1.21
N MET A 158 -11.53 -4.94 0.90
CA MET A 158 -10.26 -5.11 1.61
C MET A 158 -10.11 -4.00 2.66
N LEU A 159 -10.38 -2.77 2.27
CA LEU A 159 -10.36 -1.59 3.12
C LEU A 159 -11.71 -0.87 2.96
N ASP A 160 -12.66 -1.20 3.83
CA ASP A 160 -14.06 -0.79 3.69
C ASP A 160 -14.18 0.74 3.48
N PRO A 161 -15.15 1.22 2.68
CA PRO A 161 -15.36 2.66 2.47
C PRO A 161 -15.48 3.46 3.77
N GLN A 162 -16.02 2.86 4.83
CA GLN A 162 -16.07 3.46 6.16
C GLN A 162 -14.68 3.65 6.80
N GLN A 163 -13.77 2.67 6.64
CA GLN A 163 -12.38 2.79 7.09
C GLN A 163 -11.67 3.92 6.32
N GLN A 164 -11.90 4.00 5.01
CA GLN A 164 -11.39 5.10 4.17
C GLN A 164 -11.91 6.47 4.66
N ASP A 165 -13.22 6.59 4.92
CA ASP A 165 -13.84 7.82 5.44
C ASP A 165 -13.30 8.22 6.82
N SER A 166 -13.07 7.26 7.72
CA SER A 166 -12.44 7.51 9.03
C SER A 166 -11.06 8.13 8.88
N MET A 167 -10.23 7.60 7.98
CA MET A 167 -8.89 8.13 7.73
C MET A 167 -8.92 9.52 7.08
N ILE A 168 -9.79 9.73 6.09
CA ILE A 168 -10.02 11.05 5.47
C ILE A 168 -10.41 12.07 6.53
N LYS A 169 -11.29 11.70 7.47
CA LYS A 169 -11.70 12.58 8.56
C LYS A 169 -10.57 12.87 9.55
N LYS A 170 -9.77 11.86 9.90
CA LYS A 170 -8.62 12.00 10.81
C LYS A 170 -7.52 12.88 10.23
N TRP A 171 -7.22 12.73 8.94
CA TRP A 171 -6.20 13.51 8.26
C TRP A 171 -6.68 14.03 6.91
N PRO A 172 -7.45 15.15 6.91
CA PRO A 172 -8.06 15.69 5.71
C PRO A 172 -7.05 15.93 4.58
N PRO A 173 -7.29 15.36 3.39
CA PRO A 173 -6.52 15.67 2.20
C PRO A 173 -7.01 16.97 1.56
N SER A 174 -6.26 17.49 0.59
CA SER A 174 -6.65 18.66 -0.18
C SER A 174 -7.80 18.37 -1.14
N GLU A 175 -7.94 17.12 -1.57
CA GLU A 175 -8.99 16.67 -2.48
C GLU A 175 -9.34 15.21 -2.18
N VAL A 176 -10.64 14.89 -2.25
CA VAL A 176 -11.14 13.52 -2.24
C VAL A 176 -11.83 13.29 -3.58
N LEU A 177 -11.40 12.25 -4.29
CA LEU A 177 -12.00 11.75 -5.52
C LEU A 177 -12.58 10.38 -5.23
N GLU A 178 -13.62 10.01 -5.96
CA GLU A 178 -14.30 8.72 -5.78
C GLU A 178 -14.29 7.96 -7.10
N ILE A 179 -14.16 6.64 -7.01
CA ILE A 179 -14.26 5.72 -8.14
C ILE A 179 -15.10 4.51 -7.73
N ASP A 180 -16.08 4.15 -8.55
CA ASP A 180 -17.02 3.04 -8.31
C ASP A 180 -16.39 1.68 -8.65
N THR A 181 -15.32 1.34 -7.93
CA THR A 181 -14.52 0.13 -8.15
C THR A 181 -14.22 -0.64 -6.86
N ASP A 182 -13.71 -1.85 -7.04
CA ASP A 182 -13.06 -2.66 -6.04
C ASP A 182 -11.75 -2.03 -5.53
N HIS A 183 -11.04 -2.76 -4.66
CA HIS A 183 -9.76 -2.36 -4.07
C HIS A 183 -8.65 -2.15 -5.12
N SER A 184 -8.82 -2.71 -6.32
CA SER A 184 -7.80 -2.73 -7.39
C SER A 184 -8.29 -1.97 -8.63
N PRO A 185 -8.53 -0.65 -8.55
CA PRO A 185 -8.96 0.15 -9.70
C PRO A 185 -7.98 0.13 -10.88
N PHE A 186 -6.71 -0.23 -10.63
CA PHE A 186 -5.71 -0.43 -11.68
C PHE A 186 -5.94 -1.71 -12.52
N PHE A 187 -6.78 -2.63 -12.06
CA PHE A 187 -7.27 -3.77 -12.83
C PHE A 187 -8.72 -3.54 -13.30
N SER A 188 -9.61 -3.17 -12.38
CA SER A 188 -11.04 -3.09 -12.69
C SER A 188 -11.42 -1.87 -13.55
N ALA A 189 -10.70 -0.75 -13.43
CA ALA A 189 -10.99 0.47 -14.22
C ALA A 189 -9.74 1.36 -14.46
N PRO A 190 -8.67 0.83 -15.11
CA PRO A 190 -7.39 1.53 -15.24
C PRO A 190 -7.48 2.90 -15.92
N GLU A 191 -8.34 3.04 -16.94
CA GLU A 191 -8.54 4.32 -17.64
C GLU A 191 -9.22 5.37 -16.75
N GLN A 192 -10.21 4.95 -15.95
CA GLN A 192 -10.89 5.85 -15.03
C GLN A 192 -9.95 6.32 -13.92
N LEU A 193 -9.16 5.40 -13.35
CA LEU A 193 -8.13 5.73 -12.38
C LEU A 193 -7.11 6.72 -12.96
N PHE A 194 -6.63 6.47 -14.19
CA PHE A 194 -5.70 7.36 -14.88
C PHE A 194 -6.27 8.77 -15.04
N ASN A 195 -7.53 8.90 -15.47
CA ASN A 195 -8.18 10.19 -15.64
C ASN A 195 -8.30 10.95 -14.30
N LEU A 196 -8.61 10.26 -13.20
CA LEU A 196 -8.65 10.87 -11.86
C LEU A 196 -7.27 11.35 -11.41
N ILE A 197 -6.23 10.54 -11.62
CA ILE A 197 -4.85 10.93 -11.32
C ILE A 197 -4.48 12.19 -12.10
N VAL A 198 -4.66 12.20 -13.42
CA VAL A 198 -4.33 13.36 -14.27
C VAL A 198 -5.12 14.61 -13.88
N LYS A 199 -6.40 14.47 -13.55
CA LYS A 199 -7.25 15.57 -13.08
C LYS A 199 -6.71 16.21 -11.79
N SER A 200 -6.06 15.42 -10.93
CA SER A 200 -5.58 15.85 -9.62
C SER A 200 -4.21 16.54 -9.62
N LEU A 201 -3.44 16.43 -10.71
CA LEU A 201 -2.08 17.00 -10.87
C LEU A 201 -2.12 18.52 -11.11
#